data_AF-A0A7K1BNZ4-F1
#
_entry.id   AF-A0A7K1BNZ4-F1
#
_cell.length_a   1.000
_cell.length_b   1.000
_cell.length_c   1.000
_cell.angle_alpha   90.00
_cell.angle_beta   90.00
_cell.angle_gamma   90.00
#
_symmetry.space_group_name_H-M   'P 1'
#
loop_
_entity.id
_entity.type
_entity.pdbx_description
1 polymer ?
#
loop_
_entity_poly.entity_id
_entity_poly.type
_entity_poly.pdbx_seq_one_letter_code
_entity_poly.pdbx_strand_id
1 'polypeptide(L)'
;SLTADPVEEVRAGRWLLESLGLRERRGLDLIACPSCGRAEVDVIEVAARAQDALTDLNIPIQVAVMGCVVNGPGEAREADLGIAAGRKRGHLFVKGEVVKVVPEPEMVEALVEWAQIIADGGVEEALRRKDDGAAAEAEADRMALLNDKGEDANNAEERIQIIRKLD
;
A
#
# COMPACT_ATOMS: atom_id res chain seq x y z
N SER A 1 4.32 -3.07 -28.03
CA SER A 1 5.56 -3.78 -28.37
C SER A 1 6.72 -3.09 -27.67
N LEU A 2 7.67 -3.84 -27.09
CA LEU A 2 8.82 -3.31 -26.35
C LEU A 2 10.12 -3.51 -27.15
N THR A 3 11.02 -2.54 -27.11
CA THR A 3 12.40 -2.71 -27.63
C THR A 3 13.25 -3.38 -26.53
N ALA A 4 12.96 -4.64 -26.23
CA ALA A 4 13.56 -5.42 -25.15
C ALA A 4 13.63 -6.91 -25.52
N ASP A 5 14.17 -7.74 -24.61
CA ASP A 5 14.10 -9.20 -24.75
C ASP A 5 12.64 -9.67 -24.90
N PRO A 6 12.31 -10.61 -25.80
CA PRO A 6 10.95 -11.10 -25.98
C PRO A 6 10.30 -11.65 -24.69
N VAL A 7 11.10 -12.15 -23.74
CA VAL A 7 10.63 -12.59 -22.43
C VAL A 7 10.05 -11.42 -21.64
N GLU A 8 10.67 -10.25 -21.71
CA GLU A 8 10.16 -9.03 -21.05
C GLU A 8 8.87 -8.53 -21.69
N GLU A 9 8.74 -8.65 -23.03
CA GLU A 9 7.48 -8.32 -23.72
C GLU A 9 6.33 -9.24 -23.26
N VAL A 10 6.60 -10.54 -23.09
CA VAL A 10 5.61 -11.50 -22.56
C VAL A 10 5.28 -11.19 -21.09
N ARG A 11 6.27 -10.87 -20.25
CA ARG A 11 6.06 -10.49 -18.85
C ARG A 11 5.18 -9.25 -18.74
N ALA A 12 5.50 -8.19 -19.48
CA ALA A 12 4.73 -6.95 -19.49
C ALA A 12 3.29 -7.17 -20.00
N GLY A 13 3.10 -7.95 -21.07
CA GLY A 13 1.78 -8.27 -21.58
C GLY A 13 0.92 -9.06 -20.59
N ARG A 14 1.54 -9.97 -19.82
CA ARG A 14 0.84 -10.70 -18.75
C ARG A 14 0.44 -9.78 -17.61
N TRP A 15 1.37 -8.96 -17.12
CA TRP A 15 1.09 -8.01 -16.04
C TRP A 15 -0.06 -7.07 -16.41
N LEU A 16 -0.08 -6.54 -17.63
CA LEU A 16 -1.19 -5.70 -18.11
C LEU A 16 -2.55 -6.40 -18.03
N LEU A 17 -2.64 -7.66 -18.48
CA LEU A 17 -3.90 -8.41 -18.42
C LEU A 17 -4.33 -8.72 -16.98
N GLU A 18 -3.36 -9.01 -16.11
CA GLU A 18 -3.60 -9.28 -14.69
C GLU A 18 -4.06 -8.00 -13.96
N SER A 19 -3.45 -6.84 -14.21
CA SER A 19 -3.87 -5.55 -13.64
C SER A 19 -5.26 -5.10 -14.10
N LEU A 20 -5.68 -5.50 -15.30
CA LEU A 20 -7.02 -5.20 -15.83
C LEU A 20 -8.08 -6.24 -15.43
N GLY A 21 -7.71 -7.27 -14.68
CA GLY A 21 -8.62 -8.38 -14.33
C GLY A 21 -9.05 -9.24 -15.54
N LEU A 22 -8.37 -9.10 -16.68
CA LEU A 22 -8.61 -9.91 -17.89
C LEU A 22 -7.89 -11.26 -17.84
N ARG A 23 -7.07 -11.46 -16.81
CA ARG A 23 -6.34 -12.68 -16.51
C ARG A 23 -6.20 -12.84 -15.01
N GLU A 24 -6.28 -14.08 -14.53
CA GLU A 24 -5.99 -14.40 -13.13
C GLU A 24 -4.51 -14.12 -12.80
N ARG A 25 -4.31 -13.37 -11.71
CA ARG A 25 -3.00 -13.10 -11.12
C ARG A 25 -2.35 -14.42 -10.70
N ARG A 26 -1.05 -14.58 -10.99
CA ARG A 26 -0.30 -15.79 -10.64
C ARG A 26 0.82 -15.60 -9.61
N GLY A 27 1.11 -14.36 -9.25
CA GLY A 27 2.14 -14.04 -8.27
C GLY A 27 1.83 -12.71 -7.58
N LEU A 28 2.84 -12.15 -6.93
CA LEU A 28 2.73 -10.88 -6.23
C LEU A 28 2.49 -9.72 -7.22
N ASP A 29 1.50 -8.89 -6.90
CA ASP A 29 1.28 -7.59 -7.54
C ASP A 29 1.42 -6.50 -6.47
N LEU A 30 2.60 -5.91 -6.37
CA LEU A 30 2.88 -4.89 -5.36
C LEU A 30 2.66 -3.49 -5.95
N ILE A 31 1.78 -2.73 -5.31
CA ILE A 31 1.53 -1.32 -5.62
C ILE A 31 2.01 -0.44 -4.47
N ALA A 32 2.56 0.72 -4.79
CA ALA A 32 2.97 1.69 -3.79
C ALA A 32 2.55 3.10 -4.20
N CYS A 33 2.25 3.95 -3.23
CA CYS A 33 1.99 5.36 -3.55
C CYS A 33 3.30 6.03 -4.03
N PRO A 34 3.23 7.03 -4.91
CA PRO A 34 4.41 7.75 -5.40
C PRO A 34 5.07 8.63 -4.32
N SER A 35 4.63 8.54 -3.06
CA SER A 35 4.88 9.49 -1.98
C SER A 35 4.22 10.87 -2.19
N CYS A 36 4.18 11.67 -1.12
CA CYS A 36 3.70 13.06 -1.12
C CYS A 36 4.16 13.77 0.17
N GLY A 37 3.82 15.05 0.37
CA GLY A 37 4.16 15.80 1.60
C GLY A 37 3.61 15.18 2.89
N ARG A 38 2.63 14.27 2.80
CA ARG A 38 2.11 13.53 3.95
C ARG A 38 2.92 12.30 4.31
N ALA A 39 3.82 11.81 3.45
CA ALA A 39 4.58 10.61 3.71
C ALA A 39 5.31 10.70 5.06
N GLU A 40 5.22 9.63 5.85
CA GLU A 40 5.88 9.50 7.16
C GLU A 40 6.98 8.44 7.18
N VAL A 41 7.18 7.76 6.04
CA VAL A 41 8.22 6.75 5.81
C VAL A 41 8.86 6.94 4.45
N ASP A 42 10.04 6.35 4.26
CA ASP A 42 10.59 6.12 2.92
C ASP A 42 9.77 5.01 2.23
N VAL A 43 8.78 5.43 1.45
CA VAL A 43 7.88 4.51 0.73
C VAL A 43 8.65 3.62 -0.23
N ILE A 44 9.73 4.14 -0.84
CA ILE A 44 10.51 3.39 -1.82
C ILE A 44 11.26 2.27 -1.11
N GLU A 45 11.90 2.58 0.02
CA GLU A 45 12.60 1.58 0.82
C GLU A 45 11.65 0.49 1.35
N VAL A 46 10.51 0.88 1.92
CA VAL A 46 9.53 -0.07 2.46
C VAL A 46 8.95 -0.93 1.34
N ALA A 47 8.61 -0.35 0.19
CA ALA A 47 8.10 -1.09 -0.96
C ALA A 47 9.13 -2.07 -1.52
N ALA A 48 10.41 -1.68 -1.61
CA ALA A 48 11.49 -2.57 -2.04
C ALA A 48 11.67 -3.75 -1.08
N ARG A 49 11.72 -3.49 0.23
CA ARG A 49 11.80 -4.54 1.26
C ARG A 49 10.59 -5.49 1.21
N ALA A 50 9.39 -4.94 1.02
CA ALA A 50 8.18 -5.74 0.89
C ALA A 50 8.18 -6.57 -0.40
N GLN A 51 8.64 -6.01 -1.53
CA GLN A 51 8.79 -6.72 -2.79
C GLN A 51 9.72 -7.91 -2.62
N ASP A 52 10.90 -7.71 -2.03
CA ASP A 52 11.88 -8.78 -1.81
C ASP A 52 11.30 -9.88 -0.90
N ALA A 53 10.69 -9.50 0.22
CA ALA A 53 10.17 -10.44 1.21
C ALA A 53 8.97 -11.26 0.70
N LEU A 54 8.13 -10.69 -0.16
CA LEU A 54 6.89 -11.33 -0.64
C LEU A 54 7.08 -12.10 -1.95
N THR A 55 8.09 -11.76 -2.76
CA THR A 55 8.32 -12.41 -4.07
C THR A 55 8.54 -13.92 -3.92
N ASP A 56 9.29 -14.33 -2.89
CA ASP A 56 9.64 -15.73 -2.66
C ASP A 56 8.46 -16.61 -2.20
N LEU A 57 7.37 -15.98 -1.73
CA LEU A 57 6.19 -16.71 -1.28
C LEU A 57 5.35 -17.24 -2.45
N ASN A 58 5.49 -16.65 -3.64
CA ASN A 58 4.73 -17.01 -4.84
C ASN A 58 3.20 -17.08 -4.61
N ILE A 59 2.68 -16.17 -3.79
CA ILE A 59 1.25 -16.05 -3.48
C ILE A 59 0.60 -15.14 -4.53
N PRO A 60 -0.52 -15.51 -5.15
CA PRO A 60 -1.25 -14.64 -6.08
C PRO A 60 -2.04 -13.57 -5.30
N ILE A 61 -1.35 -12.54 -4.83
CA ILE A 61 -1.91 -11.50 -3.95
C ILE A 61 -1.52 -10.09 -4.44
N GLN A 62 -2.46 -9.14 -4.34
CA GLN A 62 -2.16 -7.73 -4.49
C GLN A 62 -1.82 -7.11 -3.14
N VAL A 63 -0.65 -6.49 -3.03
CA VAL A 63 -0.18 -5.85 -1.80
C VAL A 63 0.05 -4.36 -2.03
N ALA A 64 -0.48 -3.53 -1.14
CA ALA A 64 -0.37 -2.07 -1.21
C ALA A 64 0.54 -1.51 -0.10
N VAL A 65 1.53 -0.69 -0.46
CA VAL A 65 2.41 0.02 0.48
C VAL A 65 2.19 1.53 0.38
N MET A 66 1.69 2.15 1.44
CA MET A 66 1.26 3.54 1.44
C MET A 66 2.04 4.37 2.45
N GLY A 67 2.49 5.55 2.02
CA GLY A 67 3.32 6.43 2.85
C GLY A 67 2.59 7.22 3.93
N CYS A 68 1.26 7.30 3.88
CA CYS A 68 0.48 8.00 4.91
C CYS A 68 -0.87 7.32 5.17
N VAL A 69 -1.34 7.40 6.41
CA VAL A 69 -2.63 6.84 6.87
C VAL A 69 -3.83 7.71 6.45
N VAL A 70 -3.60 8.92 5.91
CA VAL A 70 -4.67 9.84 5.47
C VAL A 70 -5.29 9.39 4.16
N ASN A 71 -4.47 9.26 3.11
CA ASN A 71 -4.92 8.85 1.78
C ASN A 71 -4.68 7.36 1.52
N GLY A 72 -3.66 6.78 2.17
CA GLY A 72 -3.24 5.40 1.93
C GLY A 72 -4.37 4.37 2.01
N PRO A 73 -5.21 4.37 3.06
CA PRO A 73 -6.32 3.43 3.16
C PRO A 73 -7.32 3.52 1.99
N GLY A 74 -7.56 4.73 1.46
CA GLY A 74 -8.45 4.95 0.32
C GLY A 74 -7.83 4.49 -1.00
N GLU A 75 -6.56 4.83 -1.23
CA GLU A 75 -5.79 4.44 -2.42
C GLU A 75 -5.60 2.92 -2.52
N ALA A 76 -5.56 2.25 -1.36
CA ALA A 76 -5.27 0.83 -1.26
C ALA A 76 -6.50 -0.07 -1.06
N ARG A 77 -7.71 0.49 -1.06
CA ARG A 77 -8.95 -0.22 -0.69
C ARG A 77 -9.22 -1.49 -1.49
N GLU A 78 -8.86 -1.48 -2.77
CA GLU A 78 -9.09 -2.61 -3.69
C GLU A 78 -8.03 -3.72 -3.55
N ALA A 79 -6.89 -3.43 -2.90
CA ALA A 79 -5.85 -4.42 -2.67
C ALA A 79 -6.33 -5.52 -1.71
N ASP A 80 -5.80 -6.72 -1.89
CA ASP A 80 -6.09 -7.85 -1.00
C ASP A 80 -5.54 -7.57 0.41
N LEU A 81 -4.33 -7.04 0.45
CA LEU A 81 -3.58 -6.68 1.64
C LEU A 81 -2.90 -5.33 1.43
N GLY A 82 -2.70 -4.57 2.50
CA GLY A 82 -1.74 -3.49 2.44
C GLY A 82 -1.46 -2.85 3.77
N ILE A 83 -0.59 -1.86 3.76
CA ILE A 83 -0.14 -1.17 4.95
C ILE A 83 0.07 0.32 4.69
N ALA A 84 -0.40 1.16 5.61
CA ALA A 84 -0.25 2.61 5.53
C ALA A 84 0.54 3.13 6.73
N ALA A 85 1.60 3.90 6.48
CA ALA A 85 2.39 4.51 7.54
C ALA A 85 1.63 5.66 8.23
N GLY A 86 1.73 5.75 9.54
CA GLY A 86 1.14 6.80 10.36
C GLY A 86 1.80 6.84 11.72
N ARG A 87 2.28 8.00 12.18
CA ARG A 87 2.82 8.23 13.53
C ARG A 87 3.83 7.17 14.02
N LYS A 88 4.79 6.80 13.16
CA LYS A 88 5.79 5.74 13.40
C LYS A 88 5.21 4.31 13.54
N ARG A 89 4.04 4.09 12.96
CA ARG A 89 3.31 2.83 12.95
C ARG A 89 2.88 2.50 11.52
N GLY A 90 2.71 1.21 11.25
CA GLY A 90 2.04 0.69 10.06
C GLY A 90 0.63 0.25 10.39
N HIS A 91 -0.33 0.70 9.59
CA HIS A 91 -1.74 0.36 9.70
C HIS A 91 -2.07 -0.66 8.62
N LEU A 92 -2.13 -1.93 9.01
CA LEU A 92 -2.34 -3.04 8.09
C LEU A 92 -3.83 -3.24 7.85
N PHE A 93 -4.20 -3.42 6.59
CA PHE A 93 -5.57 -3.60 6.15
C PHE A 93 -5.71 -4.79 5.20
N VAL A 94 -6.87 -5.45 5.30
CA VAL A 94 -7.28 -6.55 4.44
C VAL A 94 -8.60 -6.15 3.79
N LYS A 95 -8.65 -6.10 2.45
CA LYS A 95 -9.83 -5.62 1.71
C LYS A 95 -10.43 -4.30 2.25
N GLY A 96 -9.54 -3.36 2.59
CA GLY A 96 -9.92 -2.03 3.09
C GLY A 96 -10.34 -1.98 4.56
N GLU A 97 -10.36 -3.09 5.30
CA GLU A 97 -10.59 -3.10 6.73
C GLU A 97 -9.25 -3.10 7.49
N VAL A 98 -9.06 -2.16 8.41
CA VAL A 98 -7.87 -2.18 9.29
C VAL A 98 -7.98 -3.34 10.26
N VAL A 99 -7.00 -4.23 10.20
CA VAL A 99 -6.95 -5.47 10.97
C VAL A 99 -5.84 -5.47 12.01
N LYS A 100 -4.78 -4.68 11.82
CA LYS A 100 -3.64 -4.65 12.74
C LYS A 100 -2.92 -3.30 12.68
N VAL A 101 -2.36 -2.86 13.80
CA VAL A 101 -1.43 -1.73 13.87
C VAL A 101 -0.12 -2.22 14.45
N VAL A 102 0.98 -1.99 13.74
CA VAL A 102 2.33 -2.44 14.12
C VAL A 102 3.29 -1.27 14.21
N PRO A 103 4.38 -1.37 14.98
CA PRO A 103 5.50 -0.44 14.88
C PRO A 103 6.06 -0.39 13.44
N GLU A 104 6.53 0.79 13.01
CA GLU A 104 7.13 0.97 11.68
C GLU A 104 8.21 -0.06 11.29
N PRO A 105 9.13 -0.48 12.20
CA PRO A 105 10.12 -1.49 11.87
C PRO A 105 9.55 -2.87 11.52
N GLU A 106 8.33 -3.18 11.98
CA GLU A 106 7.66 -4.48 11.84
C GLU A 106 6.69 -4.52 10.65
N MET A 107 6.62 -3.44 9.85
CA MET A 107 5.67 -3.31 8.76
C MET A 107 5.79 -4.41 7.70
N VAL A 108 7.01 -4.79 7.34
CA VAL A 108 7.26 -5.76 6.28
C VAL A 108 6.98 -7.18 6.79
N GLU A 109 7.38 -7.45 8.02
CA GLU A 109 7.11 -8.71 8.72
C GLU A 109 5.60 -8.95 8.84
N ALA A 110 4.84 -7.91 9.19
CA ALA A 110 3.39 -7.98 9.26
C ALA A 110 2.75 -8.24 7.89
N LEU A 111 3.27 -7.65 6.80
CA LEU A 111 2.79 -7.95 5.44
C LEU A 111 3.03 -9.42 5.07
N VAL A 112 4.20 -9.97 5.40
CA VAL A 112 4.54 -11.38 5.13
C VAL A 112 3.62 -12.32 5.91
N GLU A 113 3.44 -12.08 7.21
CA GLU A 113 2.55 -12.86 8.07
C GLU A 113 1.13 -12.88 7.51
N TRP A 114 0.58 -11.71 7.19
CA TRP A 114 -0.80 -11.60 6.72
C TRP A 114 -1.01 -12.12 5.31
N ALA A 115 0.01 -12.01 4.44
CA ALA A 115 -0.03 -12.64 3.13
C ALA A 115 -0.16 -14.18 3.26
N GLN A 116 0.57 -14.79 4.20
CA GLN A 116 0.47 -16.22 4.48
C GLN A 116 -0.90 -16.61 5.06
N ILE A 117 -1.43 -15.83 6.00
CA ILE A 117 -2.79 -16.05 6.54
C ILE A 117 -3.83 -16.02 5.42
N ILE A 118 -3.75 -15.05 4.50
CA ILE A 118 -4.66 -14.96 3.35
C ILE A 118 -4.46 -16.14 2.41
N ALA A 119 -3.22 -16.57 2.17
CA ALA A 119 -2.94 -17.72 1.31
C ALA A 119 -3.50 -19.03 1.87
N ASP A 120 -3.39 -19.24 3.19
CA ASP A 120 -3.77 -20.49 3.86
C ASP A 120 -5.27 -20.56 4.15
N GLY A 121 -5.88 -19.45 4.59
CA GLY A 121 -7.25 -19.39 5.10
C GLY A 121 -8.20 -18.53 4.29
N GLY A 122 -7.70 -17.80 3.31
CA GLY A 122 -8.47 -16.80 2.57
C GLY A 122 -8.71 -15.52 3.36
N VAL A 123 -9.32 -14.54 2.69
CA VAL A 123 -9.63 -13.22 3.24
C VAL A 123 -10.54 -13.30 4.47
N GLU A 124 -11.54 -14.18 4.46
CA GLU A 124 -12.49 -14.28 5.58
C GLU A 124 -11.81 -14.73 6.88
N GLU A 125 -10.85 -15.65 6.80
CA GLU A 125 -10.08 -16.08 7.96
C GLU A 125 -9.14 -14.97 8.44
N ALA A 126 -8.49 -14.25 7.51
CA ALA A 126 -7.67 -13.09 7.84
C ALA A 126 -8.48 -12.05 8.63
N LEU A 127 -9.68 -11.70 8.17
CA LEU A 127 -10.54 -10.73 8.83
C LEU A 127 -10.99 -11.16 10.25
N ARG A 128 -11.11 -12.47 10.52
CA ARG A 128 -11.42 -12.98 11.88
C ARG A 128 -10.26 -12.81 12.87
N ARG A 129 -9.04 -12.61 12.38
CA ARG A 129 -7.82 -12.43 13.19
C ARG A 129 -7.51 -10.96 13.49
N LYS A 130 -8.41 -10.05 13.12
CA LYS A 130 -8.28 -8.63 13.39
C LYS A 130 -8.10 -8.37 14.89
N ASP A 131 -7.17 -7.47 15.22
CA ASP A 131 -6.96 -6.98 16.57
C ASP A 131 -8.12 -6.06 17.00
N ASP A 132 -8.58 -6.25 18.24
CA ASP A 132 -9.57 -5.38 18.87
C ASP A 132 -9.02 -3.95 18.96
N GLY A 133 -9.78 -2.98 18.42
CA GLY A 133 -9.42 -1.56 18.48
C GLY A 133 -8.52 -1.06 17.35
N ALA A 134 -7.99 -1.93 16.47
CA ALA A 134 -7.09 -1.53 15.39
C ALA A 134 -7.65 -0.40 14.51
N ALA A 135 -8.96 -0.45 14.20
CA ALA A 135 -9.63 0.59 13.43
C ALA A 135 -9.73 1.93 14.18
N ALA A 136 -9.93 1.90 15.50
CA ALA A 136 -10.00 3.12 16.31
C ALA A 136 -8.60 3.76 16.45
N GLU A 137 -7.56 2.94 16.61
CA GLU A 137 -6.18 3.42 16.64
C GLU A 137 -5.75 4.05 15.32
N ALA A 138 -6.09 3.42 14.19
CA ALA A 138 -5.79 3.95 12.87
C ALA A 138 -6.50 5.28 12.60
N GLU A 139 -7.77 5.42 13.02
CA GLU A 139 -8.50 6.67 12.84
C GLU A 139 -7.94 7.79 13.74
N ALA A 140 -7.50 7.47 14.96
CA ALA A 140 -6.84 8.44 15.84
C ALA A 140 -5.54 8.97 15.21
N ASP A 141 -4.72 8.08 14.65
CA ASP A 141 -3.47 8.47 13.97
C ASP A 141 -3.74 9.27 12.71
N ARG A 142 -4.75 8.86 11.93
CA ARG A 142 -5.19 9.58 10.74
C ARG A 142 -5.63 10.99 11.04
N MET A 143 -6.48 11.18 12.04
CA MET A 143 -6.96 12.50 12.45
C MET A 143 -5.82 13.37 12.97
N ALA A 144 -4.92 12.80 13.77
CA ALA A 144 -3.76 13.54 14.26
C ALA A 144 -2.83 13.97 13.12
N LEU A 145 -2.53 13.09 12.16
CA LEU A 145 -1.70 13.44 11.00
C LEU A 145 -2.36 14.50 10.10
N LEU A 146 -3.68 14.42 9.91
CA LEU A 146 -4.42 15.42 9.16
C LEU A 146 -4.38 16.79 9.86
N ASN A 147 -4.53 16.83 11.18
CA ASN A 147 -4.42 18.05 11.97
C ASN A 147 -3.00 18.66 11.90
N ASP A 148 -1.97 17.81 11.93
CA ASP A 148 -0.56 18.25 11.91
C ASP A 148 -0.15 18.80 10.52
N LYS A 149 -0.61 18.17 9.43
CA LYS A 149 -0.20 18.51 8.05
C LYS A 149 -1.23 19.32 7.25
N GLY A 150 -2.35 19.70 7.85
CA GLY A 150 -3.44 20.46 7.19
C GLY A 150 -4.11 19.68 6.06
N GLU A 151 -4.88 20.32 5.18
CA GLU A 151 -5.52 19.69 4.01
C GLU A 151 -4.64 19.74 2.74
N ASP A 152 -3.81 20.79 2.59
CA ASP A 152 -2.88 20.96 1.46
C ASP A 152 -1.42 20.70 1.87
N ALA A 153 -1.09 19.44 2.11
CA ALA A 153 0.27 19.04 2.52
C ALA A 153 1.35 19.28 1.44
N ASN A 154 0.97 19.63 0.21
CA ASN A 154 1.89 19.85 -0.90
C ASN A 154 2.04 21.33 -1.30
N ASN A 155 1.36 22.25 -0.60
CA ASN A 155 1.25 23.67 -0.95
C ASN A 155 0.86 23.84 -2.43
N ALA A 156 -0.10 23.03 -2.89
CA ALA A 156 -0.57 23.01 -4.27
C ALA A 156 -1.12 24.38 -4.70
N GLU A 157 -1.84 25.09 -3.82
CA GLU A 157 -2.39 26.40 -4.15
C GLU A 157 -1.31 27.44 -4.47
N GLU A 158 -0.26 27.49 -3.65
CA GLU A 158 0.87 28.40 -3.86
C GLU A 158 1.60 28.09 -5.18
N ARG A 159 1.83 26.79 -5.45
CA ARG A 159 2.44 26.35 -6.72
C ARG A 159 1.59 26.72 -7.94
N ILE A 160 0.27 26.55 -7.85
CA ILE A 160 -0.66 26.94 -8.93
C ILE A 160 -0.59 28.46 -9.17
N GLN A 161 -0.51 29.27 -8.11
CA GLN A 161 -0.34 30.72 -8.25
C GLN A 161 0.97 31.09 -8.95
N ILE A 162 2.07 30.38 -8.66
CA ILE A 162 3.35 30.59 -9.34
C ILE A 162 3.23 30.25 -10.83
N ILE A 163 2.64 29.08 -11.17
CA ILE A 163 2.44 28.65 -12.56
C ILE A 163 1.62 29.70 -13.34
N ARG A 164 0.51 30.18 -12.76
CA ARG A 164 -0.34 31.19 -13.39
C ARG A 164 0.32 32.57 -13.58
N LYS A 165 1.41 32.86 -12.87
CA LYS A 165 2.19 34.11 -13.06
C LYS A 165 3.24 33.97 -14.17
N LEU A 166 3.51 32.75 -14.63
CA LEU A 166 4.43 32.46 -15.72
C LEU A 166 3.73 32.45 -17.10
N ASP A 167 2.40 32.29 -17.10
CA ASP A 167 1.51 32.49 -18.26
C ASP A 167 1.21 33.99 -18.49
#